data_AF-A0A563CUI2-F1
#
_entry.id   AF-A0A563CUI2-F1
#
_cell.length_a   1.000
_cell.length_b   1.000
_cell.length_c   1.000
_cell.angle_alpha   90.00
_cell.angle_beta   90.00
_cell.angle_gamma   90.00
#
_symmetry.space_group_name_H-M   'P 1'
#
loop_
_entity.id
_entity.type
_entity.pdbx_description
1 polymer ?
#
loop_
_entity_poly.entity_id
_entity_poly.type
_entity_poly.pdbx_seq_one_letter_code
_entity_poly.pdbx_strand_id
1 'polypeptide(L)'
;MSFSSPCKEPLYILSEPCIKNACAYFITVVSSIYKSNVINRGHLIVTTTQIKNRGFTLVELLIVIVIIAILTVVSLVAYNGLQNQAKTSAAKSAAETVGKKAELYNTEEGSYPKKLVYLTGGSDGATTVTVDSGKSYYLTPTSVEVAASDTALSSAPTKANTVFYKQCNGGKGARIFYHDWQESSNPKSRDIGDIGGSC
;
A
#
# COMPACT_ATOMS: atom_id res chain seq x y z
N MET A 1 16.53 -31.24 -11.90
CA MET A 1 17.11 -29.87 -11.87
C MET A 1 16.48 -29.08 -13.00
N SER A 2 15.41 -28.35 -12.71
CA SER A 2 14.72 -27.53 -13.70
C SER A 2 15.02 -26.08 -13.40
N PHE A 3 16.02 -25.54 -14.10
CA PHE A 3 16.22 -24.11 -14.24
C PHE A 3 15.13 -23.58 -15.18
N SER A 4 14.12 -22.91 -14.63
CA SER A 4 13.16 -22.12 -15.40
C SER A 4 13.48 -20.65 -15.18
N SER A 5 14.16 -20.05 -16.14
CA SER A 5 14.08 -18.62 -16.44
C SER A 5 13.58 -18.49 -17.89
N PRO A 6 12.86 -17.41 -18.21
CA PRO A 6 13.54 -16.14 -18.38
C PRO A 6 12.96 -15.05 -17.49
N CYS A 7 13.84 -14.17 -16.99
CA CYS A 7 13.45 -12.83 -16.60
C CYS A 7 12.76 -12.18 -17.80
N LYS A 8 11.43 -12.17 -17.78
CA LYS A 8 10.63 -11.37 -18.69
C LYS A 8 10.63 -9.97 -18.10
N GLU A 9 11.30 -9.06 -18.80
CA GLU A 9 11.31 -7.64 -18.48
C GLU A 9 9.88 -7.16 -18.23
N PRO A 10 9.56 -6.59 -17.06
CA PRO A 10 8.33 -5.86 -16.90
C PRO A 10 8.60 -4.44 -17.39
N LEU A 11 8.35 -4.22 -18.68
CA LEU A 11 8.00 -2.89 -19.18
C LEU A 11 6.61 -2.55 -18.60
N TYR A 12 6.55 -2.34 -17.28
CA TYR A 12 5.32 -2.29 -16.48
C TYR A 12 5.29 -1.00 -15.65
N ILE A 13 5.52 0.14 -16.32
CA ILE A 13 5.28 1.47 -15.74
C ILE A 13 3.86 1.96 -16.08
N LEU A 14 3.11 1.24 -16.92
CA LEU A 14 1.80 1.69 -17.39
C LEU A 14 0.69 0.75 -16.90
N SER A 15 0.43 0.77 -15.60
CA SER A 15 -0.87 0.33 -15.11
C SER A 15 -1.94 1.30 -15.65
N GLU A 16 -2.80 0.80 -16.54
CA GLU A 16 -3.85 1.56 -17.24
C GLU A 16 -4.86 2.33 -16.36
N PRO A 17 -5.10 2.04 -15.05
CA PRO A 17 -5.97 2.92 -14.25
C PRO A 17 -5.28 4.21 -13.75
N CYS A 18 -3.95 4.24 -13.63
CA CYS A 18 -3.25 5.36 -12.98
C CYS A 18 -3.14 6.60 -13.90
N ILE A 19 -2.90 6.39 -15.20
CA ILE A 19 -2.83 7.48 -16.20
C ILE A 19 -4.20 8.12 -16.44
N LYS A 20 -5.28 7.32 -16.45
CA LYS A 20 -6.63 7.86 -16.68
C LYS A 20 -7.03 8.85 -15.58
N ASN A 21 -6.73 8.54 -14.31
CA ASN A 21 -7.12 9.40 -13.20
C ASN A 21 -6.22 10.65 -13.08
N ALA A 22 -4.90 10.52 -13.28
CA ALA A 22 -3.99 11.66 -13.28
C ALA A 22 -4.28 12.63 -14.45
N CYS A 23 -4.54 12.10 -15.64
CA CYS A 23 -4.90 12.89 -16.81
C CYS A 23 -6.27 13.57 -16.65
N ALA A 24 -7.27 12.87 -16.07
CA ALA A 24 -8.58 13.45 -15.77
C ALA A 24 -8.51 14.56 -14.71
N TYR A 25 -7.67 14.41 -13.67
CA TYR A 25 -7.49 15.44 -12.64
C TYR A 25 -6.85 16.71 -13.22
N PHE A 26 -5.87 16.57 -14.12
CA PHE A 26 -5.26 17.71 -14.78
C PHE A 26 -6.22 18.43 -15.73
N ILE A 27 -6.98 17.69 -16.56
CA ILE A 27 -7.99 18.27 -17.47
C ILE A 27 -9.10 19.02 -16.69
N THR A 28 -9.55 18.46 -15.56
CA THR A 28 -10.60 19.07 -14.73
C THR A 28 -10.11 20.31 -13.96
N VAL A 29 -8.88 20.29 -13.44
CA VAL A 29 -8.27 21.45 -12.77
C VAL A 29 -8.02 22.59 -13.76
N VAL A 30 -7.45 22.31 -14.93
CA VAL A 30 -7.22 23.33 -15.97
C VAL A 30 -8.54 23.89 -16.50
N SER A 31 -9.56 23.05 -16.70
CA SER A 31 -10.91 23.49 -17.10
C SER A 31 -11.58 24.37 -16.04
N SER A 32 -11.41 24.05 -14.75
CA SER A 32 -11.91 24.89 -13.64
C SER A 32 -11.17 26.23 -13.53
N ILE A 33 -9.86 26.26 -13.74
CA ILE A 33 -9.06 27.49 -13.74
C ILE A 33 -9.47 28.40 -14.91
N TYR A 34 -9.75 27.85 -16.09
CA TYR A 34 -10.21 28.62 -17.24
C TYR A 34 -11.62 29.21 -17.00
N LYS A 35 -12.52 28.48 -16.35
CA LYS A 35 -13.87 28.98 -16.01
C LYS A 35 -13.87 30.13 -14.99
N SER A 36 -12.97 30.13 -14.00
CA SER A 36 -12.93 31.18 -12.98
C SER A 36 -12.37 32.52 -13.46
N ASN A 37 -11.55 32.55 -14.53
CA ASN A 37 -10.98 33.80 -15.07
C ASN A 37 -11.90 34.55 -16.07
N VAL A 38 -12.99 33.94 -16.54
CA VAL A 38 -13.92 34.56 -17.54
C VAL A 38 -15.12 35.28 -16.89
N ILE A 39 -15.43 35.05 -15.61
CA ILE A 39 -16.62 35.63 -14.93
C ILE A 39 -16.25 36.64 -13.82
N ASN A 40 -15.21 37.46 -14.02
CA ASN A 40 -15.00 38.66 -13.21
C ASN A 40 -14.83 39.90 -14.10
N ARG A 41 -15.90 40.26 -14.81
CA ARG A 41 -16.12 41.63 -15.28
C ARG A 41 -17.01 42.38 -14.30
N GLY A 42 -16.53 42.53 -13.07
CA GLY A 42 -17.11 43.38 -12.04
C GLY A 42 -16.29 44.65 -11.88
N HIS A 43 -16.86 45.75 -12.37
CA HIS A 43 -16.48 47.15 -12.18
C HIS A 43 -15.80 47.48 -10.83
N LEU A 44 -14.59 48.07 -10.84
CA LEU A 44 -13.95 48.64 -9.66
C LEU A 44 -13.09 49.85 -10.06
N ILE A 45 -13.51 51.05 -9.63
CA ILE A 45 -12.73 52.29 -9.75
C ILE A 45 -11.68 52.27 -8.63
N VAL A 46 -10.39 52.18 -8.99
CA VAL A 46 -9.27 52.17 -8.04
C VAL A 46 -8.55 53.52 -8.11
N THR A 47 -8.63 54.28 -7.03
CA THR A 47 -7.85 55.52 -6.84
C THR A 47 -6.40 55.16 -6.53
N THR A 48 -5.47 55.48 -7.45
CA THR A 48 -4.06 55.06 -7.40
C THR A 48 -3.21 55.91 -6.44
N THR A 49 -2.73 55.33 -5.34
CA THR A 49 -1.56 55.85 -4.59
C THR A 49 -0.28 55.16 -5.09
N GLN A 50 0.64 55.94 -5.65
CA GLN A 50 1.88 55.49 -6.28
C GLN A 50 2.88 54.93 -5.26
N ILE A 51 2.80 53.64 -4.98
CA ILE A 51 3.89 52.88 -4.33
C ILE A 51 4.86 52.47 -5.44
N LYS A 52 6.13 52.91 -5.36
CA LYS A 52 7.23 52.44 -6.22
C LYS A 52 7.49 50.95 -5.95
N ASN A 53 6.64 50.09 -6.49
CA ASN A 53 6.85 48.67 -6.52
C ASN A 53 7.93 48.35 -7.55
N ARG A 54 9.08 47.88 -7.10
CA ARG A 54 10.02 47.13 -7.94
C ARG A 54 9.35 45.80 -8.25
N GLY A 55 8.58 45.76 -9.33
CA GLY A 55 7.83 44.58 -9.75
C GLY A 55 8.75 43.50 -10.33
N PHE A 56 8.57 42.26 -9.87
CA PHE A 56 8.98 41.08 -10.63
C PHE A 56 8.33 41.14 -12.02
N THR A 57 9.09 40.85 -13.06
CA THR A 57 8.53 40.87 -14.42
C THR A 57 7.48 39.78 -14.55
N LEU A 58 6.38 40.04 -15.28
CA LEU A 58 5.34 39.05 -15.51
C LEU A 58 5.89 37.77 -16.18
N VAL A 59 6.95 37.92 -16.98
CA VAL A 59 7.63 36.81 -17.66
C VAL A 59 8.37 35.91 -16.67
N GLU A 60 9.02 36.49 -15.67
CA GLU A 60 9.76 35.76 -14.65
C GLU A 60 8.83 34.90 -13.79
N LEU A 61 7.64 35.39 -13.47
CA LEU A 61 6.65 34.60 -12.75
C LEU A 61 5.96 33.57 -13.67
N LEU A 62 5.79 33.87 -14.96
CA LEU A 62 5.17 32.96 -15.93
C LEU A 62 6.01 31.71 -16.19
N ILE A 63 7.33 31.83 -16.34
CA ILE A 63 8.17 30.65 -16.58
C ILE A 63 8.21 29.72 -15.34
N VAL A 64 8.18 30.29 -14.14
CA VAL A 64 8.17 29.53 -12.89
C VAL A 64 6.90 28.67 -12.78
N ILE A 65 5.73 29.25 -13.06
CA ILE A 65 4.46 28.48 -12.99
C ILE A 65 4.39 27.37 -14.05
N VAL A 66 5.03 27.56 -15.21
CA VAL A 66 5.13 26.52 -16.25
C VAL A 66 6.03 25.38 -15.79
N ILE A 67 7.18 25.68 -15.19
CA ILE A 67 8.12 24.66 -14.71
C ILE A 67 7.48 23.81 -13.59
N ILE A 68 6.84 24.44 -12.60
CA ILE A 68 6.17 23.69 -11.51
C ILE A 68 5.01 22.84 -12.05
N ALA A 69 4.28 23.29 -13.08
CA ALA A 69 3.21 22.51 -13.70
C ALA A 69 3.74 21.22 -14.33
N ILE A 70 4.90 21.28 -15.01
CA ILE A 70 5.51 20.09 -15.62
C ILE A 70 6.04 19.13 -14.55
N LEU A 71 6.77 19.66 -13.55
CA LEU A 71 7.37 18.83 -12.49
C LEU A 71 6.31 18.08 -11.67
N THR A 72 5.21 18.75 -11.32
CA THR A 72 4.14 18.15 -10.52
C THR A 72 3.46 16.99 -11.22
N VAL A 73 3.22 17.08 -12.54
CA VAL A 73 2.61 16.00 -13.33
C VAL A 73 3.50 14.76 -13.34
N VAL A 74 4.81 14.92 -13.60
CA VAL A 74 5.76 13.80 -13.62
C VAL A 74 5.87 13.16 -12.23
N SER A 75 5.98 13.97 -11.18
CA SER A 75 6.06 13.47 -9.80
C SER A 75 4.82 12.68 -9.38
N LEU A 76 3.62 13.09 -9.81
CA LEU A 76 2.38 12.41 -9.43
C LEU A 76 2.28 10.99 -10.02
N VAL A 77 2.67 10.82 -11.29
CA VAL A 77 2.65 9.50 -11.95
C VAL A 77 3.63 8.54 -11.28
N ALA A 78 4.83 9.00 -10.92
CA ALA A 78 5.83 8.19 -10.22
C ALA A 78 5.43 7.85 -8.78
N TYR A 79 4.76 8.76 -8.07
CA TYR A 79 4.40 8.60 -6.66
C TYR A 79 3.44 7.42 -6.41
N ASN A 80 2.44 7.22 -7.28
CA ASN A 80 1.47 6.13 -7.12
C ASN A 80 2.11 4.73 -7.23
N GLY A 81 3.04 4.55 -8.17
CA GLY A 81 3.78 3.28 -8.32
C GLY A 81 4.65 2.98 -7.10
N LEU A 82 5.37 4.00 -6.61
CA LEU A 82 6.20 3.88 -5.42
C LEU A 82 5.38 3.57 -4.16
N GLN A 83 4.20 4.19 -4.01
CA GLN A 83 3.32 3.92 -2.89
C GLN A 83 2.83 2.45 -2.90
N ASN A 84 2.46 1.91 -4.06
CA ASN A 84 2.05 0.51 -4.19
C ASN A 84 3.19 -0.45 -3.86
N GLN A 85 4.41 -0.15 -4.31
CA GLN A 85 5.59 -0.93 -3.95
C GLN A 85 5.88 -0.89 -2.45
N ALA A 86 5.77 0.28 -1.83
CA ALA A 86 5.95 0.44 -0.38
C ALA A 86 4.91 -0.37 0.42
N LYS A 87 3.64 -0.35 -0.01
CA LYS A 87 2.56 -1.16 0.61
C LYS A 87 2.85 -2.66 0.48
N THR A 88 3.27 -3.11 -0.69
CA THR A 88 3.63 -4.52 -0.93
C THR A 88 4.82 -4.95 -0.08
N SER A 89 5.85 -4.10 0.04
CA SER A 89 6.99 -4.35 0.92
C SER A 89 6.59 -4.41 2.39
N ALA A 90 5.67 -3.54 2.83
CA ALA A 90 5.14 -3.55 4.20
C ALA A 90 4.34 -4.84 4.48
N ALA A 91 3.49 -5.26 3.55
CA ALA A 91 2.70 -6.50 3.67
C ALA A 91 3.60 -7.74 3.73
N LYS A 92 4.63 -7.79 2.87
CA LYS A 92 5.65 -8.84 2.90
C LYS A 92 6.41 -8.87 4.23
N SER A 93 6.82 -7.71 4.73
CA SER A 93 7.52 -7.58 6.02
C SER A 93 6.65 -8.01 7.21
N ALA A 94 5.35 -7.68 7.17
CA ALA A 94 4.37 -8.15 8.14
C ALA A 94 4.26 -9.68 8.11
N ALA A 95 4.14 -10.28 6.92
CA ALA A 95 4.11 -11.73 6.75
C ALA A 95 5.40 -12.42 7.24
N GLU A 96 6.57 -11.82 7.01
CA GLU A 96 7.85 -12.32 7.53
C GLU A 96 7.90 -12.28 9.05
N THR A 97 7.41 -11.21 9.66
CA THR A 97 7.37 -11.03 11.12
C THR A 97 6.44 -12.04 11.78
N VAL A 98 5.23 -12.22 11.24
CA VAL A 98 4.30 -13.27 11.67
C VAL A 98 4.97 -14.63 11.56
N GLY A 99 5.68 -14.86 10.47
CA GLY A 99 6.35 -16.12 10.24
C GLY A 99 7.39 -16.50 11.28
N LYS A 100 8.32 -15.58 11.57
CA LYS A 100 9.35 -15.77 12.61
C LYS A 100 8.72 -16.05 13.98
N LYS A 101 7.60 -15.38 14.27
CA LYS A 101 6.90 -15.52 15.55
C LYS A 101 6.11 -16.83 15.63
N ALA A 102 5.58 -17.32 14.51
CA ALA A 102 4.98 -18.64 14.41
C ALA A 102 6.03 -19.76 14.59
N GLU A 103 7.27 -19.58 14.13
CA GLU A 103 8.39 -20.50 14.40
C GLU A 103 8.78 -20.52 15.89
N LEU A 104 8.83 -19.34 16.52
CA LEU A 104 9.04 -19.24 17.98
C LEU A 104 7.92 -19.94 18.75
N TYR A 105 6.66 -19.77 18.33
CA TYR A 105 5.53 -20.47 18.92
C TYR A 105 5.68 -22.00 18.81
N ASN A 106 6.09 -22.50 17.65
CA ASN A 106 6.37 -23.93 17.47
C ASN A 106 7.53 -24.44 18.34
N THR A 107 8.50 -23.57 18.67
CA THR A 107 9.63 -23.91 19.55
C THR A 107 9.21 -24.01 21.01
N GLU A 108 8.27 -23.17 21.46
CA GLU A 108 7.78 -23.15 22.84
C GLU A 108 6.63 -24.15 23.08
N GLU A 109 5.68 -24.25 22.15
CA GLU A 109 4.44 -25.04 22.29
C GLU A 109 4.44 -26.35 21.48
N GLY A 110 5.47 -26.58 20.66
CA GLY A 110 5.66 -27.84 19.90
C GLY A 110 4.78 -28.01 18.65
N SER A 111 3.99 -27.00 18.30
CA SER A 111 3.17 -26.95 17.08
C SER A 111 3.05 -25.51 16.59
N TYR A 112 2.90 -25.29 15.29
CA TYR A 112 2.49 -23.98 14.77
C TYR A 112 1.12 -23.57 15.32
N PRO A 113 0.83 -22.28 15.49
CA PRO A 113 -0.47 -21.83 15.98
C PRO A 113 -1.59 -22.17 15.00
N LYS A 114 -2.82 -22.40 15.48
CA LYS A 114 -3.98 -22.68 14.58
C LYS A 114 -4.42 -21.46 13.79
N LYS A 115 -4.28 -20.29 14.40
CA LYS A 115 -4.74 -18.99 13.90
C LYS A 115 -3.81 -17.87 14.34
N LEU A 116 -3.87 -16.73 13.67
CA LEU A 116 -3.05 -15.56 14.01
C LEU A 116 -3.34 -15.02 15.43
N VAL A 117 -4.55 -15.17 15.94
CA VAL A 117 -4.95 -14.69 17.28
C VAL A 117 -4.16 -15.30 18.43
N TYR A 118 -3.56 -16.48 18.23
CA TYR A 118 -2.68 -17.12 19.21
C TYR A 118 -1.32 -16.42 19.35
N LEU A 119 -0.98 -15.55 18.39
CA LEU A 119 0.23 -14.74 18.42
C LEU A 119 -0.06 -13.31 18.87
N THR A 120 -1.21 -12.75 18.46
CA THR A 120 -1.54 -11.34 18.74
C THR A 120 -2.31 -11.12 20.05
N GLY A 121 -2.97 -12.16 20.54
CA GLY A 121 -4.06 -12.00 21.51
C GLY A 121 -5.28 -11.29 20.88
N GLY A 122 -6.43 -11.41 21.53
CA GLY A 122 -7.69 -10.82 21.09
C GLY A 122 -8.64 -11.83 20.44
N SER A 123 -9.55 -11.34 19.59
CA SER A 123 -10.64 -12.13 19.01
C SER A 123 -10.72 -11.96 17.50
N ASP A 124 -10.94 -13.06 16.78
CA ASP A 124 -11.27 -13.06 15.34
C ASP A 124 -12.77 -13.21 15.06
N GLY A 125 -13.62 -12.99 16.08
CA GLY A 125 -15.06 -13.20 16.01
C GLY A 125 -15.53 -14.64 16.24
N ALA A 126 -14.63 -15.63 16.16
CA ALA A 126 -14.94 -17.04 16.44
C ALA A 126 -14.14 -17.61 17.62
N THR A 127 -12.98 -17.03 17.92
CA THR A 127 -12.06 -17.51 18.94
C THR A 127 -11.44 -16.31 19.65
N THR A 128 -11.54 -16.28 20.97
CA THR A 128 -10.88 -15.28 21.83
C THR A 128 -9.71 -15.94 22.53
N VAL A 129 -8.52 -15.36 22.39
CA VAL A 129 -7.29 -15.88 23.00
C VAL A 129 -6.61 -14.76 23.77
N THR A 130 -6.26 -15.03 25.03
CA THR A 130 -5.39 -14.16 25.83
C THR A 130 -3.97 -14.70 25.72
N VAL A 131 -3.05 -13.88 25.20
CA VAL A 131 -1.63 -14.20 25.08
C VAL A 131 -0.87 -13.30 26.03
N ASP A 132 0.05 -13.86 26.82
CA ASP A 132 0.92 -13.08 27.67
C ASP A 132 1.96 -12.32 26.81
N SER A 133 2.01 -11.00 26.98
CA SER A 133 2.93 -10.12 26.26
C SER A 133 4.41 -10.40 26.53
N GLY A 134 4.73 -11.15 27.59
CA GLY A 134 6.07 -11.62 27.92
C GLY A 134 6.55 -12.82 27.10
N LYS A 135 5.69 -13.45 26.29
CA LYS A 135 6.07 -14.57 25.42
C LYS A 135 6.89 -14.11 24.21
N SER A 136 7.90 -14.89 23.83
CA SER A 136 8.78 -14.55 22.70
C SER A 136 8.02 -14.45 21.37
N TYR A 137 6.94 -15.22 21.24
CA TYR A 137 6.07 -15.27 20.08
C TYR A 137 4.96 -14.20 20.05
N TYR A 138 4.81 -13.39 21.10
CA TYR A 138 3.79 -12.35 21.13
C TYR A 138 4.04 -11.31 20.02
N LEU A 139 2.98 -11.00 19.27
CA LEU A 139 2.90 -9.88 18.35
C LEU A 139 1.98 -8.83 18.93
N THR A 140 2.43 -7.58 18.93
CA THR A 140 1.53 -6.46 19.22
C THR A 140 0.48 -6.36 18.11
N PRO A 141 -0.82 -6.32 18.41
CA PRO A 141 -1.89 -6.32 17.40
C PRO A 141 -1.87 -5.09 16.47
N THR A 142 -1.20 -4.00 16.84
CA THR A 142 -0.99 -2.85 15.94
C THR A 142 -0.01 -3.12 14.80
N SER A 143 0.87 -4.13 14.95
CA SER A 143 1.88 -4.46 13.94
C SER A 143 1.30 -5.22 12.76
N VAL A 144 0.21 -5.97 12.96
CA VAL A 144 -0.39 -6.85 11.95
C VAL A 144 -1.90 -6.89 12.11
N GLU A 145 -2.61 -6.74 11.00
CA GLU A 145 -4.06 -6.85 10.94
C GLU A 145 -4.46 -8.21 10.38
N VAL A 146 -5.50 -8.81 10.94
CA VAL A 146 -5.97 -10.14 10.54
C VAL A 146 -6.99 -9.99 9.41
N ALA A 147 -6.71 -10.56 8.24
CA ALA A 147 -7.71 -10.70 7.19
C ALA A 147 -8.75 -11.78 7.56
N ALA A 148 -9.98 -11.64 7.07
CA ALA A 148 -11.04 -12.63 7.29
C ALA A 148 -10.80 -13.93 6.50
N SER A 149 -10.17 -13.85 5.32
CA SER A 149 -9.84 -14.98 4.46
C SER A 149 -8.68 -14.66 3.53
N ASP A 150 -8.14 -15.68 2.87
CA ASP A 150 -7.20 -15.56 1.75
C ASP A 150 -7.82 -14.80 0.57
N THR A 151 -9.06 -15.11 0.22
CA THR A 151 -9.82 -14.46 -0.85
C THR A 151 -10.04 -12.96 -0.59
N ALA A 152 -10.19 -12.55 0.66
CA ALA A 152 -10.28 -11.13 1.04
C ALA A 152 -9.02 -10.34 0.68
N LEU A 153 -7.88 -11.01 0.55
CA LEU A 153 -6.60 -10.42 0.11
C LEU A 153 -6.42 -10.45 -1.42
N SER A 154 -7.41 -10.89 -2.19
CA SER A 154 -7.43 -10.71 -3.65
C SER A 154 -7.80 -9.26 -4.03
N SER A 155 -8.44 -8.55 -3.11
CA SER A 155 -8.73 -7.11 -3.21
C SER A 155 -7.79 -6.33 -2.29
N ALA A 156 -7.42 -5.11 -2.67
CA ALA A 156 -6.52 -4.28 -1.88
C ALA A 156 -7.14 -3.97 -0.50
N PRO A 157 -6.53 -4.42 0.62
CA PRO A 157 -7.03 -4.12 1.95
C PRO A 157 -6.76 -2.65 2.33
N THR A 158 -7.56 -2.10 3.25
CA THR A 158 -7.43 -0.72 3.74
C THR A 158 -6.06 -0.45 4.36
N LYS A 159 -5.47 -1.47 5.00
CA LYS A 159 -4.16 -1.40 5.63
C LYS A 159 -3.18 -2.38 5.00
N ALA A 160 -1.95 -1.92 4.77
CA ALA A 160 -0.92 -2.72 4.11
C ALA A 160 -0.44 -3.91 4.96
N ASN A 161 -0.51 -3.80 6.28
CA ASN A 161 -0.10 -4.85 7.22
C ASN A 161 -1.19 -5.93 7.46
N THR A 162 -2.18 -6.03 6.56
CA THR A 162 -3.23 -7.05 6.65
C THR A 162 -2.73 -8.37 6.08
N VAL A 163 -2.75 -9.43 6.87
CA VAL A 163 -2.33 -10.77 6.46
C VAL A 163 -3.33 -11.83 6.91
N PHE A 164 -3.41 -12.92 6.16
CA PHE A 164 -4.21 -14.09 6.54
C PHE A 164 -3.27 -15.23 6.89
N TYR A 165 -3.50 -15.88 8.02
CA TYR A 165 -2.69 -16.99 8.50
C TYR A 165 -3.51 -18.27 8.49
N LYS A 166 -2.94 -19.34 7.94
CA LYS A 166 -3.54 -20.67 7.95
C LYS A 166 -2.51 -21.71 8.40
N GLN A 167 -2.86 -22.50 9.40
CA GLN A 167 -2.07 -23.65 9.80
C GLN A 167 -2.16 -24.76 8.75
N CYS A 168 -1.07 -25.47 8.51
CA CYS A 168 -0.95 -26.54 7.53
C CYS A 168 -0.46 -27.84 8.19
N ASN A 169 -0.73 -28.98 7.54
CA ASN A 169 -0.22 -30.30 7.91
C ASN A 169 -0.35 -30.63 9.42
N GLY A 170 -1.54 -30.40 10.00
CA GLY A 170 -1.82 -30.70 11.41
C GLY A 170 -0.96 -29.95 12.42
N GLY A 171 -0.39 -28.80 12.05
CA GLY A 171 0.47 -27.99 12.93
C GLY A 171 1.97 -28.18 12.75
N LYS A 172 2.38 -28.83 11.65
CA LYS A 172 3.79 -28.93 11.24
C LYS A 172 4.25 -27.80 10.33
N GLY A 173 3.33 -26.99 9.83
CA GLY A 173 3.63 -25.80 9.05
C GLY A 173 2.51 -24.78 9.05
N ALA A 174 2.74 -23.69 8.33
CA ALA A 174 1.81 -22.60 8.18
C ALA A 174 2.01 -21.87 6.85
N ARG A 175 0.92 -21.34 6.32
CA ARG A 175 0.88 -20.49 5.14
C ARG A 175 0.33 -19.13 5.51
N ILE A 176 1.07 -18.09 5.13
CA ILE A 176 0.71 -16.69 5.38
C ILE A 176 0.44 -16.03 4.04
N PHE A 177 -0.77 -15.53 3.85
CA PHE A 177 -1.17 -14.81 2.65
C PHE A 177 -1.10 -13.31 2.89
N TYR A 178 -0.67 -12.57 1.87
CA TYR A 178 -0.59 -11.12 1.85
C TYR A 178 -0.98 -10.60 0.46
N HIS A 179 -1.48 -9.36 0.42
CA HIS A 179 -1.85 -8.71 -0.84
C HIS A 179 -0.61 -8.12 -1.54
N ASP A 180 -0.58 -8.21 -2.87
CA ASP A 180 0.43 -7.58 -3.72
C ASP A 180 -0.22 -6.45 -4.54
N TRP A 181 0.22 -5.20 -4.32
CA TRP A 181 -0.32 -4.03 -5.01
C TRP A 181 0.24 -3.87 -6.44
N GLN A 182 1.14 -4.75 -6.88
CA GLN A 182 1.63 -4.84 -8.25
C GLN A 182 0.89 -5.90 -9.07
N GLU A 183 0.43 -6.99 -8.44
CA GLU A 183 -0.22 -8.13 -9.09
C GLU A 183 -1.51 -8.54 -8.33
N SER A 184 -2.64 -7.94 -8.73
CA SER A 184 -3.95 -8.11 -8.06
C SER A 184 -4.61 -9.47 -8.30
N SER A 185 -4.05 -10.33 -9.15
CA SER A 185 -4.75 -11.52 -9.65
C SER A 185 -4.93 -12.60 -8.59
N ASN A 186 -4.06 -12.68 -7.57
CA ASN A 186 -4.21 -13.55 -6.40
C ASN A 186 -3.32 -13.07 -5.23
N PRO A 187 -3.71 -13.33 -3.97
CA PRO A 187 -2.84 -13.07 -2.83
C PRO A 187 -1.57 -13.91 -2.92
N LYS A 188 -0.43 -13.30 -2.59
CA LYS A 188 0.84 -14.01 -2.50
C LYS A 188 0.91 -14.74 -1.17
N SER A 189 1.53 -15.91 -1.16
CA SER A 189 1.72 -16.70 0.06
C SER A 189 3.19 -16.87 0.41
N ARG A 190 3.47 -16.94 1.70
CA ARG A 190 4.75 -17.38 2.27
C ARG A 190 4.49 -18.60 3.13
N ASP A 191 5.27 -19.63 2.90
CA ASP A 191 5.13 -20.91 3.59
C ASP A 191 6.25 -21.11 4.60
N ILE A 192 5.92 -21.75 5.72
CA ILE A 192 6.80 -21.94 6.88
C ILE A 192 6.58 -23.33 7.45
N GLY A 193 7.66 -24.03 7.80
CA GLY A 193 7.60 -25.42 8.25
C GLY A 193 7.20 -26.38 7.11
N ASP A 194 6.68 -27.55 7.49
CA ASP A 194 6.24 -28.55 6.53
C ASP A 194 4.75 -28.37 6.19
N ILE A 195 4.50 -28.07 4.92
CA ILE A 195 3.18 -27.68 4.41
C ILE A 195 2.37 -28.90 3.98
N GLY A 196 3.03 -30.03 3.68
CA GLY A 196 2.38 -31.29 3.28
C GLY A 196 1.49 -31.24 2.02
N GLY A 197 1.37 -30.10 1.33
CA GLY A 197 0.51 -29.88 0.18
C GLY A 197 -0.45 -28.70 0.37
N SER A 198 -1.75 -28.98 0.55
CA SER A 198 -2.79 -27.97 0.72
C SER A 198 -3.07 -27.66 2.18
N CYS A 199 -2.92 -26.38 2.52
CA CYS A 199 -3.60 -25.73 3.63
C CYS A 199 -4.97 -25.32 3.10
#